data_AF-A0A3M1YMJ7-F1
#
_entry.id   AF-A0A3M1YMJ7-F1
#
_cell.length_a   1.000
_cell.length_b   1.000
_cell.length_c   1.000
_cell.angle_alpha   90.00
_cell.angle_beta   90.00
_cell.angle_gamma   90.00
#
_symmetry.space_group_name_H-M   'P 1'
#
loop_
_entity.id
_entity.type
_entity.pdbx_description
1 polymer ?
#
loop_
_entity_poly.entity_id
_entity_poly.type
_entity_poly.pdbx_seq_one_letter_code
_entity_poly.pdbx_strand_id
1 'polypeptide(L)'
;MLAAGPLAQVAAMLLGFALLYFGKRDQLKVIGLLLALINSFGPMLYQSKSMLGRGGGDEYLIAQFLGVPATAVHVLFLVVAIVGLVVVVWNLAAWRTRLKWLVAVCIGFVGQGPLLMYANQITQTQVGLGNPYFRPVLGWSLPVVVVSVVAGLILVVVLTRWEKTISMT
;
A
#
# COMPACT_ATOMS: atom_id res chain seq x y z
N MET A 1 0.06 -13.33 15.44
CA MET A 1 1.08 -12.27 15.24
C MET A 1 1.50 -12.36 13.78
N LEU A 2 1.09 -11.41 12.95
CA LEU A 2 1.39 -11.44 11.51
C LEU A 2 2.15 -10.18 11.18
N ALA A 3 3.45 -10.31 10.95
CA ALA A 3 4.31 -9.26 10.42
C ALA A 3 4.06 -9.00 8.92
N ALA A 4 2.80 -9.03 8.51
CA ALA A 4 2.41 -9.18 7.10
C ALA A 4 2.44 -7.85 6.35
N GLY A 5 2.23 -6.70 7.03
CA GLY A 5 2.10 -5.41 6.38
C GLY A 5 3.35 -4.99 5.59
N PRO A 6 4.51 -4.81 6.26
CA PRO A 6 5.73 -4.32 5.61
C PRO A 6 6.26 -5.28 4.54
N LEU A 7 6.19 -6.59 4.81
CA LEU A 7 6.62 -7.62 3.87
C LEU A 7 5.70 -7.70 2.64
N ALA A 8 4.38 -7.58 2.82
CA ALA A 8 3.44 -7.55 1.70
C ALA A 8 3.64 -6.32 0.81
N GLN A 9 3.95 -5.16 1.40
CA GLN A 9 4.26 -3.94 0.65
C GLN A 9 5.51 -4.13 -0.22
N VAL A 10 6.58 -4.69 0.35
CA VAL A 10 7.81 -5.00 -0.40
C VAL A 10 7.53 -6.02 -1.52
N ALA A 11 6.78 -7.09 -1.23
CA ALA A 11 6.41 -8.09 -2.23
C ALA A 11 5.58 -7.49 -3.37
N ALA A 12 4.59 -6.64 -3.05
CA ALA A 12 3.77 -5.95 -4.05
C ALA A 12 4.58 -4.96 -4.88
N MET A 13 5.55 -4.27 -4.28
CA MET A 13 6.49 -3.40 -4.99
C MET A 13 7.34 -4.20 -5.98
N LEU A 14 7.92 -5.33 -5.56
CA LEU A 14 8.71 -6.21 -6.42
C LEU A 14 7.89 -6.79 -7.57
N LEU A 15 6.64 -7.21 -7.29
CA LEU A 15 5.70 -7.64 -8.32
C LEU A 15 5.39 -6.50 -9.31
N GLY A 16 5.21 -5.29 -8.81
CA GLY A 16 5.01 -4.09 -9.62
C GLY A 16 6.18 -3.85 -10.59
N PHE A 17 7.42 -3.96 -10.09
CA PHE A 17 8.62 -3.92 -10.95
C PHE A 17 8.63 -5.04 -11.98
N ALA A 18 8.35 -6.27 -11.57
CA ALA A 18 8.33 -7.40 -12.50
C ALA A 18 7.32 -7.17 -13.64
N LEU A 19 6.13 -6.66 -13.33
CA LEU A 19 5.11 -6.32 -14.33
C LEU A 19 5.52 -5.13 -15.22
N LEU A 20 6.18 -4.12 -14.64
CA LEU A 20 6.67 -2.95 -15.38
C LEU A 20 7.74 -3.34 -16.42
N TYR A 21 8.69 -4.19 -16.03
CA TYR A 21 9.82 -4.56 -16.87
C TYR A 21 9.55 -5.74 -17.80
N PHE A 22 8.86 -6.78 -17.32
CA PHE A 22 8.63 -8.02 -18.08
C PHE A 22 7.23 -8.10 -18.70
N GLY A 23 6.34 -7.14 -18.39
CA GLY A 23 5.00 -7.08 -18.96
C GLY A 23 5.04 -6.86 -20.47
N LYS A 24 4.37 -7.75 -21.23
CA LYS A 24 4.26 -7.62 -22.70
C LYS A 24 3.17 -6.64 -23.14
N ARG A 25 2.16 -6.41 -22.29
CA ARG A 25 1.02 -5.53 -22.56
C ARG A 25 1.21 -4.18 -21.86
N ASP A 26 0.91 -3.08 -22.54
CA ASP A 26 1.05 -1.74 -21.96
C ASP A 26 0.19 -1.55 -20.69
N GLN A 27 -1.00 -2.15 -20.65
CA GLN A 27 -1.85 -2.18 -19.47
C GLN A 27 -1.15 -2.79 -18.24
N LEU A 28 -0.44 -3.91 -18.43
CA LEU A 28 0.30 -4.58 -17.35
C LEU A 28 1.46 -3.71 -16.86
N LYS A 29 2.13 -3.00 -17.77
CA LYS A 29 3.19 -2.05 -17.41
C LYS A 29 2.65 -0.89 -16.59
N VAL A 30 1.48 -0.34 -16.95
CA VAL A 30 0.82 0.73 -16.18
C VAL A 30 0.40 0.24 -14.80
N ILE A 31 -0.17 -0.96 -14.70
CA ILE A 31 -0.50 -1.58 -13.41
C ILE A 31 0.76 -1.81 -12.58
N GLY A 32 1.84 -2.31 -13.19
CA GLY A 32 3.13 -2.50 -12.55
C GLY A 32 3.73 -1.21 -12.01
N LEU A 33 3.70 -0.15 -12.83
CA LEU A 33 4.10 1.20 -12.42
C LEU A 33 3.30 1.68 -11.21
N LEU A 34 1.98 1.57 -11.26
CA LEU A 34 1.08 1.96 -10.15
C LEU A 34 1.39 1.18 -8.86
N LEU A 35 1.51 -0.14 -8.97
CA LEU A 35 1.83 -1.02 -7.85
C LEU A 35 3.16 -0.63 -7.21
N ALA A 36 4.21 -0.46 -8.02
CA ALA A 36 5.52 -0.10 -7.51
C ALA A 36 5.52 1.30 -6.89
N LEU A 37 4.85 2.28 -7.51
CA LEU A 37 4.83 3.66 -7.02
C LEU A 37 4.06 3.80 -5.70
N ILE A 38 2.88 3.18 -5.58
CA ILE A 38 2.06 3.21 -4.36
C ILE A 38 2.75 2.45 -3.22
N ASN A 39 3.28 1.25 -3.49
CA ASN A 39 3.96 0.42 -2.49
C ASN A 39 5.42 0.84 -2.22
N SER A 40 5.89 1.93 -2.84
CA SER A 40 7.12 2.62 -2.43
C SER A 40 6.81 3.91 -1.67
N PHE A 41 5.87 4.70 -2.17
CA PHE A 41 5.56 6.02 -1.59
C PHE A 41 4.83 5.93 -0.24
N GLY A 42 3.80 5.07 -0.14
CA GLY A 42 3.04 4.89 1.10
C GLY A 42 3.90 4.42 2.27
N PRO A 43 4.71 3.36 2.10
CA PRO A 43 5.61 2.88 3.14
C PRO A 43 6.66 3.92 3.49
N MET A 44 7.21 4.65 2.51
CA MET A 44 8.15 5.76 2.79
C MET A 44 7.55 6.78 3.77
N LEU A 45 6.32 7.23 3.53
CA LEU A 45 5.63 8.16 4.43
C LEU A 45 5.34 7.54 5.81
N TYR A 46 4.85 6.29 5.83
CA TYR A 46 4.53 5.59 7.06
C TYR A 46 5.78 5.38 7.93
N GLN A 47 6.87 4.86 7.37
CA GLN A 47 8.11 4.62 8.09
C GLN A 47 8.75 5.93 8.57
N SER A 48 8.72 6.99 7.74
CA SER A 48 9.19 8.32 8.13
C SER A 48 8.43 8.87 9.33
N LYS A 49 7.08 8.72 9.34
CA LYS A 49 6.25 9.11 10.48
C LYS A 49 6.51 8.23 11.71
N SER A 50 6.70 6.93 11.52
CA SER A 50 6.96 5.97 12.60
C SER A 50 8.24 6.32 13.36
N MET A 51 9.30 6.65 12.61
CA MET A 51 10.59 7.07 13.18
C MET A 51 10.53 8.36 14.01
N LEU A 52 9.52 9.21 13.82
CA LEU A 52 9.27 10.41 14.64
C LEU A 52 8.57 10.09 15.97
N GLY A 53 8.56 8.82 16.41
CA GLY A 53 7.99 8.38 17.68
C GLY A 53 6.46 8.30 17.70
N ARG A 54 5.80 8.46 16.54
CA ARG A 54 4.34 8.38 16.40
C ARG A 54 3.88 7.09 15.72
N GLY A 55 4.73 6.06 15.74
CA GLY A 55 4.50 4.80 15.05
C GLY A 55 4.22 3.63 15.98
N GLY A 56 3.30 2.77 15.55
CA GLY A 56 3.08 1.42 16.04
C GLY A 56 2.83 0.52 14.83
N GLY A 57 3.23 -0.74 14.89
CA GLY A 57 3.13 -1.62 13.73
C GLY A 57 3.84 -2.96 13.88
N ASP A 58 3.76 -3.74 12.80
CA ASP A 58 4.34 -5.08 12.66
C ASP A 58 5.87 -5.09 12.80
N GLU A 59 6.53 -3.95 12.62
CA GLU A 59 7.99 -3.80 12.72
C GLU A 59 8.50 -4.08 14.12
N TYR A 60 7.72 -3.79 15.16
CA TYR A 60 8.08 -4.11 16.54
C TYR A 60 8.09 -5.62 16.77
N LEU A 61 7.18 -6.36 16.13
CA LEU A 61 7.16 -7.83 16.20
C LEU A 61 8.34 -8.43 15.43
N ILE A 62 8.66 -7.88 14.26
CA ILE A 62 9.85 -8.27 13.48
C ILE A 62 11.12 -8.01 14.30
N ALA A 63 11.23 -6.83 14.91
CA ALA A 63 12.37 -6.44 15.72
C ALA A 63 12.54 -7.35 16.94
N GLN A 64 11.44 -7.68 17.62
CA GLN A 64 11.44 -8.60 18.76
C GLN A 64 11.87 -10.01 18.35
N PHE A 65 11.38 -10.51 17.22
CA PHE A 65 11.74 -11.84 16.71
C PHE A 65 13.22 -11.92 16.29
N LEU A 66 13.74 -10.88 15.66
CA LEU A 66 15.12 -10.80 15.20
C LEU A 66 16.11 -10.38 16.29
N GLY A 67 15.63 -9.96 17.47
CA GLY A 67 16.47 -9.47 18.56
C GLY A 67 17.22 -8.16 18.24
N VAL A 68 16.68 -7.34 17.33
CA VAL A 68 17.29 -6.08 16.89
C VAL A 68 16.46 -4.86 17.30
N PRO A 69 17.05 -3.66 17.37
CA PRO A 69 16.28 -2.44 17.63
C PRO A 69 15.22 -2.20 16.55
N ALA A 70 13.99 -1.83 16.95
CA ALA A 70 12.91 -1.53 16.01
C ALA A 70 13.27 -0.40 15.02
N THR A 71 14.11 0.56 15.45
CA THR A 71 14.64 1.61 14.58
C THR A 71 15.42 1.05 13.39
N ALA A 72 16.18 -0.04 13.56
CA ALA A 72 16.91 -0.66 12.46
C ALA A 72 15.95 -1.27 11.42
N VAL A 73 14.86 -1.90 11.89
CA VAL A 73 13.81 -2.45 11.03
C VAL A 73 13.08 -1.35 10.25
N HIS A 74 12.71 -0.25 10.94
CA HIS A 74 12.10 0.92 10.29
C HIS A 74 13.01 1.54 9.23
N VAL A 75 14.31 1.72 9.55
CA VAL A 75 15.30 2.26 8.61
C VAL A 75 15.45 1.36 7.39
N LEU A 76 15.52 0.04 7.58
CA LEU A 76 15.62 -0.91 6.48
C LEU A 76 14.43 -0.76 5.51
N PHE A 77 13.20 -0.81 6.02
CA PHE A 77 12.01 -0.67 5.18
C PHE A 77 11.91 0.71 4.55
N LEU A 78 12.32 1.77 5.24
CA LEU A 78 12.37 3.12 4.69
C LEU A 78 13.35 3.20 3.51
N VAL A 79 14.56 2.65 3.66
CA VAL A 79 15.56 2.62 2.58
C VAL A 79 15.04 1.84 1.38
N VAL A 80 14.45 0.65 1.60
CA VAL A 80 13.84 -0.15 0.52
C VAL A 80 12.75 0.64 -0.21
N ALA A 81 11.89 1.33 0.53
CA ALA A 81 10.81 2.15 -0.04
C ALA A 81 11.35 3.35 -0.82
N ILE A 82 12.38 4.05 -0.32
CA ILE A 82 13.02 5.17 -1.02
C ILE A 82 13.68 4.69 -2.31
N VAL A 83 14.47 3.61 -2.24
CA VAL A 83 15.13 3.03 -3.42
C VAL A 83 14.08 2.61 -4.46
N GLY A 84 13.01 1.94 -4.02
CA GLY A 84 11.89 1.58 -4.87
C GLY A 84 11.29 2.79 -5.59
N LEU A 85 10.95 3.83 -4.84
CA LEU A 85 10.35 5.05 -5.40
C LEU A 85 11.29 5.69 -6.43
N VAL A 86 12.56 5.81 -6.09
CA VAL A 86 13.60 6.39 -6.95
C VAL A 86 13.75 5.59 -8.26
N VAL A 87 13.81 4.26 -8.19
CA VAL A 87 13.90 3.39 -9.37
C VAL A 87 12.64 3.49 -10.25
N VAL A 88 11.44 3.50 -9.66
CA VAL A 88 10.18 3.68 -10.42
C VAL A 88 10.18 5.03 -11.14
N VAL A 89 10.52 6.11 -10.44
CA VAL A 89 10.53 7.46 -11.00
C VAL A 89 11.58 7.60 -12.10
N TRP A 90 12.75 6.96 -11.95
CA TRP A 90 13.79 6.99 -12.99
C TRP A 90 13.37 6.29 -14.29
N ASN A 91 12.52 5.27 -14.24
CA ASN A 91 11.98 4.62 -15.44
C ASN A 91 11.11 5.55 -16.29
N LEU A 92 10.57 6.62 -15.71
CA LEU A 92 9.78 7.58 -16.47
C LEU A 92 10.73 8.49 -17.25
N ALA A 93 10.67 8.41 -18.58
CA ALA A 93 11.62 9.08 -19.49
C ALA A 93 11.59 10.61 -19.39
N ALA A 94 10.42 11.22 -19.19
CA ALA A 94 10.26 12.68 -19.18
C ALA A 94 10.02 13.24 -17.77
N TRP A 95 10.68 14.37 -17.44
CA TRP A 95 10.53 15.05 -16.15
C TRP A 95 9.09 15.49 -15.86
N ARG A 96 8.36 15.94 -16.89
CA ARG A 96 6.93 16.28 -16.78
C ARG A 96 6.09 15.06 -16.37
N THR A 97 6.41 13.88 -16.92
CA THR A 97 5.72 12.63 -16.58
C THR A 97 6.03 12.20 -15.15
N ARG A 98 7.29 12.33 -14.71
CA ARG A 98 7.70 12.09 -13.31
C ARG A 98 6.88 12.93 -12.34
N LEU A 99 6.82 14.24 -12.58
CA LEU A 99 6.05 15.17 -11.75
C LEU A 99 4.55 14.83 -11.74
N LYS A 100 3.96 14.53 -12.91
CA LYS A 100 2.55 14.14 -12.99
C LYS A 100 2.23 12.93 -12.12
N TRP A 101 3.05 11.89 -12.17
CA TRP A 101 2.85 10.67 -11.38
C TRP A 101 3.11 10.87 -9.89
N LEU A 102 4.15 11.63 -9.52
CA LEU A 102 4.42 11.98 -8.14
C LEU A 102 3.28 12.80 -7.53
N VAL A 103 2.79 13.83 -8.24
CA VAL A 103 1.65 14.63 -7.80
C VAL A 103 0.39 13.78 -7.68
N ALA A 104 0.11 12.90 -8.65
CA ALA A 104 -1.05 12.02 -8.60
C ALA A 104 -1.03 11.11 -7.36
N VAL A 105 0.13 10.55 -7.00
CA VAL A 105 0.26 9.72 -5.81
C VAL A 105 0.24 10.54 -4.53
N CYS A 106 0.85 11.73 -4.49
CA CYS A 106 0.70 12.65 -3.36
C CYS A 106 -0.78 12.98 -3.11
N ILE A 107 -1.53 13.34 -4.15
CA ILE A 107 -2.97 13.63 -4.04
C ILE A 107 -3.74 12.39 -3.58
N GLY A 108 -3.44 11.22 -4.16
CA GLY A 108 -4.06 9.95 -3.77
C GLY A 108 -3.86 9.64 -2.28
N PHE A 109 -2.63 9.79 -1.77
CA PHE A 109 -2.33 9.54 -0.37
C PHE A 109 -2.84 10.61 0.59
N VAL A 110 -2.85 11.89 0.17
CA VAL A 110 -3.45 12.97 0.97
C VAL A 110 -4.97 12.79 1.07
N GLY A 111 -5.63 12.32 0.02
CA GLY A 111 -7.07 12.03 0.06
C GLY A 111 -7.41 10.78 0.88
N GLN A 112 -6.62 9.72 0.75
CA GLN A 112 -6.88 8.45 1.45
C GLN A 112 -6.40 8.45 2.91
N GLY A 113 -5.34 9.20 3.23
CA GLY A 113 -4.71 9.22 4.55
C GLY A 113 -5.67 9.56 5.70
N PRO A 114 -6.43 10.67 5.63
CA PRO A 114 -7.41 11.03 6.65
C PRO A 114 -8.51 9.97 6.83
N LEU A 115 -9.01 9.40 5.73
CA LEU A 115 -10.02 8.35 5.75
C LEU A 115 -9.50 7.08 6.42
N LEU A 116 -8.27 6.66 6.09
CA LEU A 116 -7.65 5.50 6.70
C LEU A 116 -7.34 5.72 8.19
N MET A 117 -6.90 6.93 8.56
CA MET A 117 -6.67 7.27 9.98
C MET A 117 -7.97 7.24 10.78
N TYR A 118 -9.05 7.81 10.22
CA TYR A 118 -10.38 7.79 10.85
C TYR A 118 -10.93 6.36 10.97
N ALA A 119 -10.83 5.56 9.92
CA ALA A 119 -11.22 4.15 9.93
C ALA A 119 -10.42 3.33 10.96
N ASN A 120 -9.11 3.58 11.08
CA ASN A 120 -8.27 2.92 12.08
C ASN A 120 -8.68 3.31 13.51
N GLN A 121 -8.96 4.59 13.77
CA GLN A 121 -9.41 5.07 15.08
C GLN A 121 -10.75 4.44 15.49
N ILE A 122 -11.71 4.34 14.56
CA ILE A 122 -12.98 3.64 14.79
C ILE A 122 -12.72 2.17 15.11
N THR A 123 -11.89 1.51 14.31
CA THR A 123 -11.57 0.09 14.49
C THR A 123 -10.96 -0.17 15.86
N GLN A 124 -9.96 0.61 16.27
CA GLN A 124 -9.34 0.48 17.59
C GLN A 124 -10.33 0.75 18.72
N THR A 125 -11.18 1.76 18.58
CA THR A 125 -12.22 2.08 19.58
C THR A 125 -13.21 0.93 19.73
N GLN A 126 -13.69 0.36 18.63
CA GLN A 126 -14.64 -0.76 18.65
C GLN A 126 -14.02 -2.05 19.19
N VAL A 127 -12.73 -2.32 18.89
CA VAL A 127 -11.99 -3.43 19.51
C VAL A 127 -11.84 -3.22 21.01
N GLY A 128 -11.49 -1.99 21.45
CA GLY A 128 -11.37 -1.64 22.86
C GLY A 128 -12.69 -1.76 23.64
N LEU A 129 -13.83 -1.51 22.98
CA LEU A 129 -15.18 -1.75 23.52
C LEU A 129 -15.58 -3.24 23.53
N GLY A 130 -14.69 -4.14 23.10
CA GLY A 130 -14.94 -5.58 23.11
C GLY A 130 -15.89 -6.08 22.03
N ASN A 131 -16.24 -5.25 21.05
CA ASN A 131 -17.21 -5.56 20.00
C ASN A 131 -16.79 -6.81 19.19
N PRO A 132 -17.57 -7.90 19.20
CA PRO A 132 -17.18 -9.16 18.56
C PRO A 132 -17.02 -9.05 17.04
N TYR A 133 -17.70 -8.11 16.37
CA TYR A 133 -17.59 -7.92 14.92
C TYR A 133 -16.25 -7.30 14.49
N PHE A 134 -15.56 -6.59 15.40
CA PHE A 134 -14.27 -5.96 15.12
C PHE A 134 -13.09 -6.83 15.56
N ARG A 135 -13.35 -7.94 16.27
CA ARG A 135 -12.30 -8.89 16.63
C ARG A 135 -11.80 -9.59 15.36
N PRO A 136 -10.48 -9.70 15.16
CA PRO A 136 -9.93 -10.38 13.99
C PRO A 136 -10.22 -11.88 14.08
N VAL A 137 -10.89 -12.44 13.07
CA VAL A 137 -11.08 -13.87 12.86
C VAL A 137 -10.14 -14.28 11.73
N LEU A 138 -9.21 -15.21 11.99
CA LEU A 138 -8.13 -15.58 11.06
C LEU A 138 -7.23 -14.40 10.63
N GLY A 139 -7.12 -13.36 11.46
CA GLY A 139 -6.32 -12.15 11.18
C GLY A 139 -7.06 -11.04 10.45
N TRP A 140 -8.33 -11.25 10.06
CA TRP A 140 -9.16 -10.26 9.37
C TRP A 140 -10.36 -9.89 10.23
N SER A 141 -10.65 -8.60 10.41
CA SER A 141 -11.88 -8.16 11.08
C SER A 141 -13.03 -8.06 10.06
N LEU A 142 -14.27 -8.25 10.51
CA LEU A 142 -15.45 -8.22 9.65
C LEU A 142 -15.56 -6.92 8.82
N PRO A 143 -15.23 -5.72 9.34
CA PRO A 143 -15.18 -4.49 8.54
C PRO A 143 -14.20 -4.58 7.38
N VAL A 144 -13.03 -5.19 7.58
CA VAL A 144 -12.03 -5.34 6.51
C VAL A 144 -12.53 -6.30 5.44
N VAL A 145 -13.21 -7.38 5.82
CA VAL A 145 -13.84 -8.30 4.87
C VAL A 145 -14.91 -7.59 4.05
N VAL A 146 -15.81 -6.85 4.70
CA VAL A 146 -16.88 -6.09 4.02
C VAL A 146 -16.30 -5.07 3.06
N VAL A 147 -15.32 -4.27 3.49
CA VAL A 147 -14.67 -3.28 2.62
C VAL A 147 -13.97 -3.96 1.45
N SER A 148 -13.28 -5.08 1.68
CA SER A 148 -12.58 -5.81 0.62
C SER A 148 -13.54 -6.40 -0.41
N VAL A 149 -14.67 -6.96 0.04
CA VAL A 149 -15.72 -7.48 -0.85
C VAL A 149 -16.36 -6.36 -1.65
N VAL A 150 -16.73 -5.24 -1.00
CA VAL A 150 -17.31 -4.08 -1.68
C VAL A 150 -16.34 -3.48 -2.69
N ALA A 151 -15.08 -3.29 -2.32
CA ALA A 151 -14.03 -2.80 -3.22
C ALA A 151 -13.81 -3.76 -4.40
N GLY A 152 -13.79 -5.07 -4.16
CA GLY A 152 -13.70 -6.09 -5.19
C GLY A 152 -14.88 -6.05 -6.17
N LEU A 153 -16.11 -5.92 -5.66
CA LEU A 153 -17.31 -5.78 -6.48
C LEU A 153 -17.30 -4.50 -7.31
N ILE A 154 -16.90 -3.37 -6.73
CA ILE A 154 -16.75 -2.10 -7.45
C ILE A 154 -15.72 -2.25 -8.56
N LEU A 155 -14.57 -2.89 -8.28
CA LEU A 155 -13.53 -3.12 -9.27
C LEU A 155 -14.06 -3.97 -10.44
N VAL A 156 -14.78 -5.05 -10.16
CA VAL A 156 -15.41 -5.89 -11.20
C VAL A 156 -16.39 -5.09 -12.04
N VAL A 157 -17.24 -4.27 -11.41
CA VAL A 157 -18.21 -3.42 -12.14
C VAL A 157 -17.50 -2.38 -13.02
N VAL A 158 -16.43 -1.75 -12.52
CA VAL A 158 -15.65 -0.77 -13.29
C VAL A 158 -14.94 -1.44 -14.46
N LEU A 159 -14.30 -2.59 -14.24
CA LEU A 159 -13.60 -3.34 -15.28
C LEU A 159 -14.57 -3.83 -16.37
N THR A 160 -15.71 -4.42 -15.98
CA THR A 160 -16.72 -4.88 -16.94
C THR A 160 -17.35 -3.73 -17.74
N ARG A 161 -17.54 -2.55 -17.15
CA ARG A 161 -17.99 -1.36 -17.89
C ARG A 161 -16.91 -0.83 -18.83
N TRP A 162 -15.65 -0.88 -18.42
CA TRP A 162 -14.54 -0.43 -19.24
C TRP A 162 -14.34 -1.34 -20.47
N GLU A 163 -14.38 -2.66 -20.30
CA GLU A 163 -14.29 -3.62 -21.41
C GLU A 163 -15.42 -3.41 -22.43
N LYS A 164 -16.66 -3.19 -21.97
CA LYS A 164 -17.79 -2.89 -22.86
C LYS A 164 -17.61 -1.60 -23.66
N THR A 165 -16.91 -0.62 -23.09
CA THR A 165 -16.66 0.66 -23.75
C THR A 165 -15.60 0.51 -24.84
N ILE A 166 -14.59 -0.34 -24.61
CA ILE A 166 -13.53 -0.64 -25.60
C ILE A 166 -14.08 -1.51 -26.75
N SER A 167 -15.03 -2.42 -26.50
CA SER A 167 -15.62 -3.26 -27.56
C SER A 167 -16.58 -2.52 -28.51
N MET A 168 -16.97 -1.29 -28.18
CA MET A 168 -17.88 -0.46 -28.99
C MET A 168 -17.15 0.57 -29.86
N THR A 169 -15.82 0.65 -29.75
CA THR A 169 -14.92 1.48 -30.58
C THR A 169 -14.08 0.61 -31.49
#